data_AF-A0A966KBW2-F1
#
_entry.id   AF-A0A966KBW2-F1
#
_cell.length_a   1.000
_cell.length_b   1.000
_cell.length_c   1.000
_cell.angle_alpha   90.00
_cell.angle_beta   90.00
_cell.angle_gamma   90.00
#
_symmetry.space_group_name_H-M   'P 1'
#
loop_
_entity.id
_entity.type
_entity.pdbx_description
1 polymer ?
#
loop_
_entity_poly.entity_id
_entity_poly.type
_entity_poly.pdbx_seq_one_letter_code
_entity_poly.pdbx_strand_id
1 'polypeptide(L)'
;YDGTPDLMAKYAIMARDSGAKIIGGCCGTKPEHLASMRNALEANPIKPAPTLEQIELEIGPFSSSMKPVTERKNQKRRRRRV
;
A
#
# COMPACT_ATOMS: atom_id res chain seq x y z
N TYR A 1 7.43 -7.86 -15.00
CA TYR A 1 6.82 -7.46 -13.73
C TYR A 1 7.22 -8.49 -12.71
N ASP A 2 7.95 -8.02 -11.73
CA ASP A 2 8.67 -8.72 -10.68
C ASP A 2 7.89 -8.73 -9.35
N GLY A 3 6.73 -8.08 -9.32
CA GLY A 3 5.80 -8.18 -8.20
C GLY A 3 5.10 -9.53 -8.20
N THR A 4 5.54 -10.45 -7.34
CA THR A 4 4.83 -11.71 -7.11
C THR A 4 3.50 -11.46 -6.37
N PRO A 5 2.53 -12.38 -6.46
CA PRO A 5 1.28 -12.27 -5.69
C PRO A 5 1.51 -12.09 -4.18
N ASP A 6 2.52 -12.76 -3.62
CA ASP A 6 2.89 -12.64 -2.20
C ASP A 6 3.48 -11.27 -1.84
N LEU A 7 4.33 -10.71 -2.70
CA LEU A 7 4.89 -9.37 -2.49
C LEU A 7 3.79 -8.31 -2.56
N MET A 8 2.87 -8.45 -3.52
CA MET A 8 1.71 -7.57 -3.64
C MET A 8 0.76 -7.67 -2.44
N ALA A 9 0.59 -8.87 -1.87
CA ALA A 9 -0.20 -9.08 -0.66
C ALA A 9 0.36 -8.30 0.54
N LYS A 10 1.68 -8.37 0.76
CA LYS A 10 2.38 -7.61 1.81
C LYS A 10 2.26 -6.11 1.59
N TYR A 11 2.46 -5.67 0.35
CA TYR A 11 2.27 -4.27 -0.05
C TYR A 11 0.86 -3.77 0.27
N ALA A 12 -0.19 -4.55 -0.03
CA ALA A 12 -1.57 -4.16 0.21
C ALA A 12 -1.86 -3.91 1.70
N ILE A 13 -1.36 -4.77 2.60
CA ILE A 13 -1.48 -4.58 4.05
C ILE A 13 -0.85 -3.25 4.45
N MET A 14 0.40 -3.01 4.05
CA MET A 14 1.12 -1.78 4.40
C MET A 14 0.46 -0.52 3.82
N ALA A 15 -0.07 -0.59 2.61
CA ALA A 15 -0.81 0.50 1.98
C ALA A 15 -2.08 0.83 2.76
N ARG A 16 -2.84 -0.20 3.18
CA ARG A 16 -4.04 -0.02 4.03
C ARG A 16 -3.69 0.59 5.38
N ASP A 17 -2.68 0.06 6.05
CA ASP A 17 -2.24 0.52 7.37
C ASP A 17 -1.71 1.97 7.29
N SER A 18 -1.17 2.37 6.13
CA SER A 18 -0.81 3.76 5.80
C SER A 18 -2.00 4.67 5.46
N GLY A 19 -3.23 4.16 5.49
CA GLY A 19 -4.47 4.90 5.27
C GLY A 19 -5.05 4.86 3.85
N ALA A 20 -4.57 3.97 2.98
CA ALA A 20 -5.20 3.73 1.68
C ALA A 20 -6.62 3.19 1.84
N LYS A 21 -7.56 3.73 1.07
CA LYS A 21 -8.97 3.26 1.04
C LYS A 21 -9.31 2.43 -0.19
N ILE A 22 -8.50 2.56 -1.24
CA ILE A 22 -8.66 1.86 -2.51
C ILE A 22 -7.28 1.33 -2.86
N ILE A 23 -7.19 0.02 -3.06
CA ILE A 23 -5.95 -0.70 -3.39
C ILE A 23 -6.26 -1.51 -4.64
N GLY A 24 -5.38 -1.42 -5.64
CA GLY A 24 -5.55 -2.08 -6.93
C GLY A 24 -4.24 -2.12 -7.69
N GLY A 25 -4.32 -2.44 -8.99
CA GLY A 25 -3.17 -2.58 -9.86
C GLY A 25 -3.24 -1.69 -11.11
N CYS A 26 -2.12 -1.56 -11.79
CA CYS A 26 -2.00 -0.91 -13.10
C CYS A 26 -1.51 -1.96 -14.12
N CYS A 27 -0.59 -1.59 -15.01
CA CYS A 27 -0.01 -2.49 -15.99
C CYS A 27 0.72 -3.68 -15.32
N GLY A 28 0.36 -4.90 -15.72
CA GLY A 28 1.02 -6.13 -15.26
C GLY A 28 0.37 -6.80 -14.05
N THR A 29 -0.61 -6.18 -13.40
CA THR A 29 -1.37 -6.83 -12.32
C THR A 29 -2.35 -7.85 -12.89
N LYS A 30 -2.10 -9.12 -12.61
CA LYS A 30 -3.00 -10.25 -12.93
C LYS A 30 -4.04 -10.50 -11.83
N PRO A 31 -5.15 -11.21 -12.13
CA PRO A 31 -6.16 -11.57 -11.13
C PRO A 31 -5.60 -12.29 -9.89
N GLU A 32 -4.57 -13.12 -10.07
CA GLU A 32 -3.86 -13.82 -8.98
C GLU A 32 -3.32 -12.85 -7.92
N HIS A 33 -2.76 -11.71 -8.34
CA HIS A 33 -2.28 -10.69 -7.40
C HIS A 33 -3.43 -10.07 -6.62
N LEU A 34 -4.56 -9.79 -7.28
CA LEU A 34 -5.74 -9.21 -6.63
C LEU A 34 -6.34 -10.20 -5.62
N ALA A 35 -6.37 -11.49 -5.95
CA ALA A 35 -6.81 -12.54 -5.03
C ALA A 35 -5.91 -12.60 -3.78
N SER A 36 -4.58 -12.63 -3.96
CA SER A 36 -3.64 -12.64 -2.84
C SER A 36 -3.72 -11.37 -1.99
N MET A 37 -3.84 -10.19 -2.62
CA MET A 37 -4.04 -8.92 -1.91
C MET A 37 -5.33 -8.95 -1.08
N ARG A 38 -6.44 -9.41 -1.67
CA ARG A 38 -7.71 -9.51 -0.96
C ARG A 38 -7.61 -10.44 0.23
N ASN A 39 -7.10 -11.66 0.04
CA ASN A 39 -6.96 -12.66 1.10
C ASN A 39 -6.11 -12.10 2.26
N ALA A 40 -5.00 -11.42 1.94
CA ALA A 40 -4.14 -10.82 2.94
C ALA A 40 -4.83 -9.67 3.71
N LEU A 41 -5.61 -8.84 3.01
CA LEU A 41 -6.38 -7.76 3.63
C LEU A 41 -7.51 -8.28 4.52
N GLU A 42 -8.19 -9.36 4.13
CA GLU A 42 -9.26 -9.98 4.93
C GLU A 42 -8.71 -10.74 6.15
N ALA A 43 -7.55 -11.41 6.01
CA ALA A 43 -6.93 -12.18 7.09
C ALA A 43 -6.24 -11.31 8.16
N ASN A 44 -5.80 -10.09 7.82
CA ASN A 44 -5.03 -9.25 8.73
C ASN A 44 -5.87 -8.07 9.27
N PRO A 45 -5.94 -7.85 10.60
CA PRO A 45 -6.57 -6.65 11.15
C PRO A 45 -5.77 -5.39 10.79
N ILE A 46 -6.44 -4.23 10.83
CA ILE A 46 -5.80 -2.93 10.56
C ILE A 46 -4.79 -2.64 11.67
N LYS A 47 -3.56 -2.31 11.28
CA LYS A 47 -2.46 -1.94 12.17
C LYS A 47 -2.10 -0.47 11.99
N PRO A 48 -1.34 0.14 12.94
CA PRO A 48 -0.77 1.46 12.74
C PRO A 48 0.16 1.49 11.52
N ALA A 49 0.33 2.68 10.95
CA ALA A 49 1.13 2.88 9.75
C ALA A 49 2.59 2.38 9.97
N PRO A 50 3.13 1.56 9.05
CA PRO A 50 4.50 1.06 9.16
C PRO A 50 5.53 2.19 8.98
N THR A 51 6.70 2.02 9.58
CA THR A 51 7.83 2.93 9.37
C THR A 51 8.49 2.68 8.01
N LEU A 52 9.24 3.65 7.49
CA LEU A 52 9.96 3.50 6.21
C LEU A 52 10.92 2.31 6.23
N GLU A 53 11.62 2.11 7.35
CA GLU A 53 12.53 0.99 7.58
C GLU A 53 11.82 -0.37 7.49
N GLN A 54 10.60 -0.47 8.05
CA GLN A 54 9.80 -1.69 7.98
C GLN A 54 9.34 -1.99 6.56
N ILE A 55 9.01 -0.96 5.78
CA ILE A 55 8.60 -1.13 4.39
C ILE A 55 9.80 -1.63 3.56
N GLU A 56 10.97 -1.01 3.70
CA GLU A 56 12.18 -1.44 2.98
C GLU A 56 12.60 -2.86 3.31
N LEU A 57 12.47 -3.27 4.59
CA LEU A 57 12.75 -4.64 5.02
C LEU A 57 11.80 -5.66 4.38
N GLU A 58 10.51 -5.31 4.23
CA GLU A 58 9.47 -6.25 3.85
C GLU A 58 9.29 -6.39 2.33
N ILE A 59 9.43 -5.29 1.58
CA ILE A 59 9.22 -5.26 0.11
C ILE A 59 10.46 -4.88 -0.69
N GLY A 60 11.58 -4.58 -0.03
CA GLY A 60 12.83 -4.19 -0.67
C GLY A 60 13.02 -2.69 -0.83
N PRO A 61 14.20 -2.25 -1.34
CA PRO A 61 14.54 -0.85 -1.44
C PRO A 61 13.60 -0.11 -2.41
N PHE A 62 13.24 1.11 -2.05
CA PHE A 62 12.45 1.95 -2.95
C PHE A 62 13.25 2.25 -4.23
N SER A 63 12.62 2.06 -5.38
CA SER A 63 13.22 2.34 -6.69
C SER A 63 13.56 3.83 -6.91
N SER A 64 13.11 4.72 -6.03
CA SER A 64 13.33 6.16 -6.12
C SER A 64 13.92 6.70 -4.83
N SER A 65 14.86 7.63 -4.95
CA SER A 65 15.40 8.43 -3.84
C SER A 65 14.31 9.30 -3.23
N MET A 66 13.55 8.73 -2.30
CA MET A 66 12.48 9.43 -1.59
C MET A 66 13.09 10.43 -0.60
N LYS A 67 12.83 11.72 -0.81
CA LYS A 67 13.03 12.74 0.23
C LYS A 67 12.00 12.46 1.34
N PRO A 68 12.38 12.55 2.63
CA PRO A 68 11.44 12.38 3.73
C PRO A 68 10.27 13.36 3.56
N VAL A 69 9.05 12.84 3.44
CA VAL A 69 7.84 13.66 3.34
C VAL A 69 7.61 14.27 4.72
N THR A 70 8.03 15.53 4.90
CA THR A 70 7.67 16.32 6.07
C THR A 70 6.17 16.61 6.01
N GLU A 71 5.45 16.07 6.98
CA GLU A 71 4.09 16.42 7.43
C GLU A 71 3.04 16.72 6.34
N ARG A 72 2.18 15.74 6.07
CA ARG A 72 0.96 15.96 5.27
C ARG A 72 0.00 16.88 6.04
N LYS A 73 0.06 18.19 5.77
CA LYS A 73 -1.01 19.12 6.17
C LYS A 73 -2.35 18.57 5.69
N ASN A 74 -3.26 18.40 6.64
CA ASN A 74 -4.61 17.87 6.46
C ASN A 74 -5.37 18.67 5.38
N GLN A 75 -5.22 18.26 4.11
CA GLN A 75 -5.95 18.86 3.00
C GLN A 75 -7.39 18.41 3.17
N LYS A 76 -8.19 19.25 3.85
CA LYS A 76 -9.63 19.11 4.02
C LYS A 76 -10.21 18.63 2.71
N ARG A 77 -10.64 17.36 2.67
CA ARG A 77 -11.34 16.78 1.53
C ARG A 77 -12.49 17.72 1.20
N ARG A 78 -12.38 18.46 0.09
CA ARG A 78 -13.51 19.22 -0.45
C ARG A 78 -14.57 18.18 -0.79
N ARG A 79 -15.53 17.98 0.12
CA ARG A 79 -16.77 17.27 -0.20
C ARG A 79 -17.36 18.02 -1.38
N ARG A 80 -17.37 17.40 -2.56
CA ARG A 80 -18.22 17.89 -3.66
C ARG A 80 -19.62 17.94 -3.09
N ARG A 81 -20.18 19.15 -2.99
CA ARG A 81 -21.59 19.33 -2.70
C ARG A 81 -22.34 18.68 -3.86
N VAL A 82 -23.25 17.76 -3.51
CA VAL A 82 -24.31 17.31 -4.41
C VAL A 82 -25.36 18.42 -4.43
#